data_AF-F2NYK2-F1
#
_entry.id   AF-F2NYK2-F1
#
_cell.length_a   1.000
_cell.length_b   1.000
_cell.length_c   1.000
_cell.angle_alpha   90.00
_cell.angle_beta   90.00
_cell.angle_gamma   90.00
#
_symmetry.space_group_name_H-M   'P 1'
#
loop_
_entity.id
_entity.type
_entity.pdbx_description
1 polymer ?
#
loop_
_entity_poly.entity_id
_entity_poly.type
_entity_poly.pdbx_seq_one_letter_code
_entity_poly.pdbx_strand_id
1 'polypeptide(L)'
;MTEKEAYRYLENKISEETEMEFIEIRALRTLLFNGELFIVTFLDTEGYLTCYEARIHNNSIVFYKFLTETYQKKFNEYGVFPYINTTLFYQINSFRYFSSSMFVYDFNHDGDDEILKFSAGNGVLYFILSFDFMNNKYKWLLTINNVFPYTQPAFEFILFKGRQGIKVYEHDYSTDNNEWCFYYYDRIQQKYVQDENASSEELEQIHGSPDFFAEAGIDYTKLERPLVPSDLEGFSKAALRIWRNAVYARHGRTFRSEDLQALFNEYAWYKPDNEYTDDKLTDIDRANIKLIQEFEKK
;
A
#
# COMPACT_ATOMS: atom_id res chain seq x y z
N MET A 1 -19.35 -7.77 6.79
CA MET A 1 -20.31 -7.07 5.91
C MET A 1 -19.56 -6.69 4.65
N THR A 2 -20.13 -6.88 3.47
CA THR A 2 -19.49 -6.50 2.20
C THR A 2 -19.51 -4.99 2.00
N GLU A 3 -18.60 -4.45 1.18
CA GLU A 3 -18.59 -3.02 0.82
C GLU A 3 -19.93 -2.56 0.21
N LYS A 4 -20.55 -3.41 -0.61
CA LYS A 4 -21.88 -3.14 -1.20
C LYS A 4 -23.00 -3.05 -0.16
N GLU A 5 -22.94 -3.90 0.87
CA GLU A 5 -23.88 -3.84 2.00
C GLU A 5 -23.64 -2.59 2.83
N ALA A 6 -22.39 -2.25 3.09
CA ALA A 6 -21.98 -1.04 3.82
C ALA A 6 -22.43 0.24 3.10
N TYR A 7 -22.23 0.32 1.78
CA TYR A 7 -22.68 1.42 0.94
C TYR A 7 -24.19 1.62 1.08
N ARG A 8 -24.99 0.57 0.85
CA ARG A 8 -26.45 0.64 0.94
C ARG A 8 -26.92 1.02 2.34
N TYR A 9 -26.27 0.49 3.37
CA TYR A 9 -26.60 0.85 4.74
C TYR A 9 -26.38 2.34 4.98
N LEU A 10 -25.23 2.89 4.58
CA LEU A 10 -24.89 4.30 4.73
C LEU A 10 -25.77 5.23 3.89
N GLU A 11 -26.00 4.90 2.64
CA GLU A 11 -26.83 5.68 1.71
C GLU A 11 -28.23 5.93 2.28
N ASN A 12 -28.85 4.89 2.87
CA ASN A 12 -30.15 5.01 3.54
C ASN A 12 -30.10 5.83 4.83
N LYS A 13 -29.00 5.72 5.58
CA LYS A 13 -28.84 6.37 6.90
C LYS A 13 -28.53 7.87 6.78
N ILE A 14 -27.77 8.25 5.76
CA ILE A 14 -27.19 9.60 5.61
C ILE A 14 -28.08 10.53 4.79
N SER A 15 -28.85 9.99 3.84
CA SER A 15 -29.84 10.77 3.07
C SER A 15 -30.90 11.46 3.93
N GLU A 16 -31.05 11.06 5.20
CA GLU A 16 -32.00 11.63 6.15
C GLU A 16 -31.36 12.64 7.15
N GLU A 17 -30.03 12.66 7.31
CA GLU A 17 -29.37 13.30 8.47
C GLU A 17 -28.33 14.40 8.11
N THR A 18 -27.93 14.60 6.85
CA THR A 18 -26.88 15.57 6.48
C THR A 18 -27.14 16.30 5.14
N GLU A 19 -26.62 17.52 4.97
CA GLU A 19 -26.60 18.22 3.68
C GLU A 19 -25.46 17.76 2.75
N MET A 20 -24.60 16.84 3.20
CA MET A 20 -23.49 16.32 2.41
C MET A 20 -23.96 15.17 1.50
N GLU A 21 -23.50 15.17 0.26
CA GLU A 21 -23.75 14.11 -0.71
C GLU A 21 -22.79 12.94 -0.44
N PHE A 22 -23.32 11.73 -0.23
CA PHE A 22 -22.51 10.52 -0.09
C PHE A 22 -21.97 10.09 -1.46
N ILE A 23 -20.65 9.91 -1.57
CA ILE A 23 -19.97 9.65 -2.85
C ILE A 23 -19.57 8.18 -2.98
N GLU A 24 -18.74 7.68 -2.06
CA GLU A 24 -18.15 6.35 -2.17
C GLU A 24 -17.77 5.80 -0.78
N ILE A 25 -17.68 4.48 -0.69
CA ILE A 25 -17.08 3.77 0.45
C ILE A 25 -16.08 2.74 -0.08
N ARG A 26 -14.92 2.61 0.60
CA ARG A 26 -13.96 1.54 0.36
C ARG A 26 -13.69 0.77 1.64
N ALA A 27 -13.69 -0.56 1.59
CA ALA A 27 -13.25 -1.39 2.70
C ALA A 27 -11.75 -1.21 2.97
N LEU A 28 -11.38 -1.08 4.24
CA LEU A 28 -10.01 -1.11 4.71
C LEU A 28 -9.67 -2.49 5.26
N ARG A 29 -8.50 -2.98 4.89
CA ARG A 29 -7.91 -4.13 5.55
C ARG A 29 -7.38 -3.71 6.92
N THR A 30 -7.74 -4.50 7.91
CA THR A 30 -7.11 -4.41 9.23
C THR A 30 -7.20 -5.74 9.95
N LEU A 31 -6.19 -6.03 10.78
CA LEU A 31 -6.20 -7.12 11.75
C LEU A 31 -7.21 -6.89 12.88
N LEU A 32 -7.66 -5.65 13.07
CA LEU A 32 -8.74 -5.27 13.96
C LEU A 32 -10.10 -5.37 13.25
N PHE A 33 -11.18 -5.52 14.00
CA PHE A 33 -12.56 -5.38 13.51
C PHE A 33 -13.02 -6.29 12.35
N ASN A 34 -12.30 -7.37 12.00
CA ASN A 34 -12.75 -8.43 11.09
C ASN A 34 -13.42 -7.95 9.78
N GLY A 35 -12.86 -6.93 9.11
CA GLY A 35 -13.38 -6.39 7.86
C GLY A 35 -14.61 -5.49 8.01
N GLU A 36 -14.75 -4.83 9.15
CA GLU A 36 -15.83 -3.87 9.46
C GLU A 36 -15.39 -2.41 9.29
N LEU A 37 -14.19 -2.17 8.77
CA LEU A 37 -13.61 -0.84 8.65
C LEU A 37 -13.65 -0.35 7.20
N PHE A 38 -13.96 0.93 7.04
CA PHE A 38 -14.16 1.55 5.74
C PHE A 38 -13.63 2.98 5.72
N ILE A 39 -13.18 3.46 4.55
CA ILE A 39 -13.12 4.89 4.23
C ILE A 39 -14.43 5.26 3.55
N VAL A 40 -15.04 6.35 4.00
CA VAL A 40 -16.31 6.89 3.48
C VAL A 40 -16.05 8.31 3.00
N THR A 41 -16.49 8.63 1.79
CA THR A 41 -16.34 9.97 1.20
C THR A 41 -17.67 10.66 1.03
N PHE A 42 -17.69 11.92 1.44
CA PHE A 42 -18.79 12.85 1.25
C PHE A 42 -18.35 14.03 0.43
N LEU A 43 -19.30 14.67 -0.24
CA LEU A 43 -19.14 15.95 -0.91
C LEU A 43 -20.00 16.97 -0.17
N ASP A 44 -19.36 18.03 0.33
CA ASP A 44 -20.09 19.09 1.01
C ASP A 44 -20.76 20.07 0.03
N THR A 45 -21.53 21.01 0.58
CA THR A 45 -22.29 22.01 -0.19
C THR A 45 -21.38 23.01 -0.92
N GLU A 46 -20.13 23.17 -0.49
CA GLU A 46 -19.10 23.99 -1.12
C GLU A 46 -18.31 23.22 -2.20
N GLY A 47 -18.56 21.91 -2.31
CA GLY A 47 -18.00 21.01 -3.30
C GLY A 47 -16.67 20.38 -2.91
N TYR A 48 -16.28 20.42 -1.63
CA TYR A 48 -15.11 19.73 -1.11
C TYR A 48 -15.42 18.28 -0.79
N LEU A 49 -14.44 17.41 -1.08
CA LEU A 49 -14.51 16.00 -0.78
C LEU A 49 -13.92 15.74 0.61
N THR A 50 -14.69 15.08 1.45
CA THR A 50 -14.46 14.93 2.88
C THR A 50 -14.46 13.44 3.20
N CYS A 51 -13.31 12.91 3.63
CA CYS A 51 -13.14 11.48 3.89
C CYS A 51 -13.14 11.18 5.40
N TYR A 52 -13.87 10.13 5.80
CA TYR A 52 -13.93 9.61 7.16
C TYR A 52 -13.57 8.15 7.19
N GLU A 53 -12.90 7.72 8.25
CA GLU A 53 -12.87 6.31 8.60
C GLU A 53 -14.13 5.96 9.40
N ALA A 54 -14.80 4.88 9.00
CA ALA A 54 -16.01 4.40 9.64
C ALA A 54 -15.87 2.92 9.95
N ARG A 55 -16.23 2.55 11.19
CA ARG A 55 -16.51 1.16 11.52
C ARG A 55 -18.02 0.93 11.48
N ILE A 56 -18.44 -0.09 10.74
CA ILE A 56 -19.84 -0.49 10.67
C ILE A 56 -19.97 -1.94 11.17
N HIS A 57 -20.62 -2.09 12.32
CA HIS A 57 -20.81 -3.36 13.00
C HIS A 57 -22.25 -3.50 13.47
N ASN A 58 -22.92 -4.62 13.18
CA ASN A 58 -24.29 -4.92 13.61
C ASN A 58 -25.26 -3.74 13.42
N ASN A 59 -25.26 -3.13 12.21
CA ASN A 59 -26.08 -1.95 11.89
C ASN A 59 -25.89 -0.76 12.84
N SER A 60 -24.69 -0.62 13.40
CA SER A 60 -24.24 0.56 14.13
C SER A 60 -23.00 1.12 13.44
N ILE A 61 -22.90 2.44 13.40
CA ILE A 61 -21.76 3.13 12.81
C ILE A 61 -21.04 3.96 13.85
N VAL A 62 -19.71 3.87 13.82
CA VAL A 62 -18.82 4.76 14.55
C VAL A 62 -17.90 5.40 13.52
N PHE A 63 -17.96 6.72 13.42
CA PHE A 63 -16.98 7.49 12.66
C PHE A 63 -15.80 7.81 13.55
N TYR A 64 -14.60 7.56 13.03
CA TYR A 64 -13.35 7.97 13.65
C TYR A 64 -12.96 9.36 13.17
N LYS A 65 -11.87 9.88 13.76
CA LYS A 65 -11.34 11.21 13.44
C LYS A 65 -11.24 11.41 11.93
N PHE A 66 -11.55 12.64 11.52
CA PHE A 66 -11.61 13.08 10.14
C PHE A 66 -10.26 12.99 9.42
N LEU A 67 -10.23 12.34 8.25
CA LEU A 67 -9.00 11.98 7.53
C LEU A 67 -8.44 13.13 6.71
N THR A 68 -9.30 13.80 5.92
CA THR A 68 -8.84 14.84 5.00
C THR A 68 -9.99 15.58 4.32
N GLU A 69 -9.85 16.91 4.19
CA GLU A 69 -10.57 17.73 3.23
C GLU A 69 -9.76 17.71 1.93
N THR A 70 -10.42 17.47 0.81
CA THR A 70 -9.81 17.50 -0.52
C THR A 70 -10.58 18.47 -1.41
N TYR A 71 -9.83 19.16 -2.28
CA TYR A 71 -10.28 20.36 -2.99
C TYR A 71 -11.47 20.13 -3.93
N GLN A 72 -12.23 21.22 -4.13
CA GLN A 72 -13.41 21.39 -4.98
C GLN A 72 -13.49 20.47 -6.21
N LYS A 73 -14.73 20.11 -6.64
CA LYS A 73 -15.21 19.43 -7.87
C LYS A 73 -14.30 19.35 -9.14
N LYS A 74 -13.28 20.19 -9.28
CA LYS A 74 -12.18 20.07 -10.24
C LYS A 74 -10.87 19.69 -9.53
N PHE A 75 -10.76 18.46 -9.04
CA PHE A 75 -9.45 17.93 -8.62
C PHE A 75 -8.51 18.00 -9.83
N ASN A 76 -7.54 18.92 -9.78
CA ASN A 76 -6.48 18.96 -10.76
C ASN A 76 -5.44 17.91 -10.35
N GLU A 77 -5.66 16.66 -10.77
CA GLU A 77 -4.74 15.55 -10.54
C GLU A 77 -3.29 15.91 -10.90
N TYR A 78 -3.12 16.66 -11.99
CA TYR A 78 -1.83 17.12 -12.50
C TYR A 78 -1.18 18.21 -11.63
N GLY A 79 -1.96 18.92 -10.82
CA GLY A 79 -1.46 19.98 -9.94
C GLY A 79 -1.01 19.48 -8.56
N VAL A 80 -1.47 18.29 -8.14
CA VAL A 80 -1.20 17.73 -6.80
C VAL A 80 -0.37 16.45 -6.86
N PHE A 81 -0.51 15.66 -7.92
CA PHE A 81 0.23 14.42 -8.12
C PHE A 81 1.14 14.52 -9.36
N PRO A 82 2.35 15.09 -9.22
CA PRO A 82 3.25 15.38 -10.36
C PRO A 82 3.97 14.13 -10.93
N TYR A 83 3.49 12.92 -10.63
CA TYR A 83 4.20 11.67 -10.89
C TYR A 83 3.62 10.85 -12.06
N ILE A 84 2.79 11.45 -12.91
CA ILE A 84 2.16 10.70 -14.01
C ILE A 84 3.21 10.14 -14.96
N ASN A 85 3.04 8.88 -15.35
CA ASN A 85 3.97 8.11 -16.17
C ASN A 85 5.38 7.92 -15.57
N THR A 86 5.60 8.19 -14.28
CA THR A 86 6.82 7.78 -13.58
C THR A 86 6.71 6.36 -13.05
N THR A 87 7.83 5.77 -12.61
CA THR A 87 7.86 4.48 -11.91
C THR A 87 6.86 4.46 -10.74
N LEU A 88 6.83 5.51 -9.93
CA LEU A 88 5.91 5.62 -8.80
C LEU A 88 4.45 5.49 -9.22
N PHE A 89 4.05 6.17 -10.29
CA PHE A 89 2.67 6.08 -10.76
C PHE A 89 2.30 4.63 -11.08
N TYR A 90 3.16 3.88 -11.75
CA TYR A 90 2.88 2.47 -12.00
C TYR A 90 2.87 1.63 -10.72
N GLN A 91 3.70 1.96 -9.73
CA GLN A 91 3.73 1.25 -8.44
C GLN A 91 2.45 1.42 -7.63
N ILE A 92 1.90 2.64 -7.53
CA ILE A 92 0.84 2.93 -6.56
C ILE A 92 -0.54 3.20 -7.17
N ASN A 93 -0.66 3.40 -8.48
CA ASN A 93 -1.92 3.87 -9.05
C ASN A 93 -3.09 2.87 -8.92
N SER A 94 -2.81 1.57 -8.80
CA SER A 94 -3.83 0.56 -8.45
C SER A 94 -4.45 0.78 -7.06
N PHE A 95 -3.73 1.45 -6.16
CA PHE A 95 -4.17 1.74 -4.79
C PHE A 95 -4.86 3.09 -4.65
N ARG A 96 -4.96 3.87 -5.74
CA ARG A 96 -5.55 5.20 -5.71
C ARG A 96 -6.98 5.12 -5.20
N TYR A 97 -7.29 5.98 -4.26
CA TYR A 97 -8.63 6.17 -3.74
C TYR A 97 -9.31 7.28 -4.53
N PHE A 98 -10.36 6.95 -5.27
CA PHE A 98 -11.10 7.90 -6.10
C PHE A 98 -10.20 8.70 -7.07
N SER A 99 -10.70 9.80 -7.63
CA SER A 99 -9.88 10.78 -8.34
C SER A 99 -9.19 11.71 -7.33
N SER A 100 -8.25 11.16 -6.54
CA SER A 100 -7.55 11.91 -5.48
C SER A 100 -6.03 11.68 -5.49
N SER A 101 -5.32 12.36 -4.58
CA SER A 101 -3.90 12.15 -4.28
C SER A 101 -3.68 11.22 -3.08
N MET A 102 -4.68 10.42 -2.74
CA MET A 102 -4.68 9.45 -1.66
C MET A 102 -4.60 8.03 -2.22
N PHE A 103 -3.77 7.21 -1.60
CA PHE A 103 -3.53 5.82 -1.97
C PHE A 103 -3.63 4.97 -0.71
N VAL A 104 -4.32 3.83 -0.81
CA VAL A 104 -4.66 2.99 0.34
C VAL A 104 -4.14 1.59 0.10
N TYR A 105 -3.17 1.19 0.92
CA TYR A 105 -2.52 -0.13 0.83
C TYR A 105 -1.71 -0.38 2.11
N ASP A 106 -1.50 -1.66 2.43
CA ASP A 106 -0.57 -2.17 3.44
C ASP A 106 0.89 -1.96 2.96
N PHE A 107 1.37 -0.71 3.04
CA PHE A 107 2.66 -0.28 2.51
C PHE A 107 3.86 -0.82 3.32
N ASN A 108 3.61 -1.26 4.56
CA ASN A 108 4.63 -1.82 5.46
C ASN A 108 4.49 -3.34 5.68
N HIS A 109 3.50 -3.97 5.03
CA HIS A 109 3.18 -5.40 5.11
C HIS A 109 2.95 -5.91 6.54
N ASP A 110 2.39 -5.08 7.43
CA ASP A 110 2.00 -5.47 8.79
C ASP A 110 0.57 -6.04 8.87
N GLY A 111 -0.20 -5.90 7.80
CA GLY A 111 -1.55 -6.44 7.64
C GLY A 111 -2.68 -5.44 7.86
N ASP A 112 -2.37 -4.21 8.26
CA ASP A 112 -3.28 -3.07 8.31
C ASP A 112 -3.03 -2.16 7.08
N ASP A 113 -4.09 -1.62 6.46
CA ASP A 113 -3.91 -0.66 5.37
C ASP A 113 -3.42 0.70 5.91
N GLU A 114 -2.42 1.27 5.26
CA GLU A 114 -2.00 2.65 5.42
C GLU A 114 -2.56 3.57 4.34
N ILE A 115 -2.42 4.87 4.61
CA ILE A 115 -2.77 5.91 3.68
C ILE A 115 -1.50 6.68 3.30
N LEU A 116 -1.12 6.56 2.04
CA LEU A 116 -0.14 7.42 1.40
C LEU A 116 -0.87 8.60 0.77
N LYS A 117 -0.50 9.83 1.12
CA LYS A 117 -1.11 11.04 0.57
C LYS A 117 -0.06 12.06 0.13
N PHE A 118 -0.39 12.72 -0.97
CA PHE A 118 0.36 13.84 -1.53
C PHE A 118 -0.47 15.12 -1.36
N SER A 119 0.11 16.16 -0.78
CA SER A 119 -0.54 17.46 -0.57
C SER A 119 0.31 18.59 -1.13
N ALA A 120 -0.33 19.52 -1.84
CA ALA A 120 0.32 20.72 -2.37
C ALA A 120 0.10 21.91 -1.42
N GLY A 121 1.17 22.63 -1.11
CA GLY A 121 1.20 23.89 -0.35
C GLY A 121 2.38 24.76 -0.81
N ASN A 122 3.17 25.35 0.10
CA ASN A 122 4.46 26.00 -0.24
C ASN A 122 5.57 24.99 -0.66
N GLY A 123 5.23 23.69 -0.70
CA GLY A 123 6.03 22.55 -1.13
C GLY A 123 5.11 21.34 -1.36
N VAL A 124 5.67 20.19 -1.67
CA VAL A 124 4.95 18.91 -1.66
C VAL A 124 5.20 18.22 -0.32
N LEU A 125 4.12 17.99 0.41
CA LEU A 125 4.12 17.15 1.59
C LEU A 125 3.72 15.75 1.18
N TYR A 126 4.57 14.79 1.55
CA TYR A 126 4.34 13.37 1.40
C TYR A 126 4.23 12.77 2.79
N PHE A 127 3.19 11.98 3.01
CA PHE A 127 3.09 11.27 4.26
C PHE A 127 2.43 9.92 4.09
N ILE A 128 2.94 8.96 4.84
CA ILE A 128 2.30 7.68 5.10
C ILE A 128 1.77 7.74 6.52
N LEU A 129 0.48 7.53 6.68
CA LEU A 129 -0.19 7.50 7.97
C LEU A 129 -0.88 6.15 8.17
N SER A 130 -0.91 5.72 9.42
CA SER A 130 -1.83 4.70 9.92
C SER A 130 -2.75 5.29 10.97
N PHE A 131 -3.78 4.54 11.33
CA PHE A 131 -4.75 4.98 12.33
C PHE A 131 -4.70 4.11 13.59
N ASP A 132 -4.55 4.76 14.74
CA ASP A 132 -4.73 4.13 16.04
C ASP A 132 -6.20 4.24 16.45
N PHE A 133 -6.96 3.19 16.16
CA PHE A 133 -8.39 3.11 16.46
C PHE A 133 -8.70 3.13 17.96
N MET A 134 -7.80 2.60 18.79
CA MET A 134 -7.99 2.54 20.24
C MET A 134 -7.90 3.93 20.86
N ASN A 135 -7.00 4.77 20.34
CA ASN A 135 -6.79 6.13 20.83
C ASN A 135 -7.46 7.21 19.97
N ASN A 136 -8.10 6.83 18.85
CA ASN A 136 -8.74 7.72 17.88
C ASN A 136 -7.77 8.81 17.36
N LYS A 137 -6.56 8.40 16.93
CA LYS A 137 -5.48 9.31 16.51
C LYS A 137 -4.72 8.78 15.29
N TYR A 138 -4.22 9.71 14.48
CA TYR A 138 -3.24 9.41 13.44
C TYR A 138 -1.89 9.07 14.02
N LYS A 139 -1.25 8.08 13.39
CA LYS A 139 0.16 7.79 13.54
C LYS A 139 0.87 8.11 12.23
N TRP A 140 1.78 9.07 12.30
CA TRP A 140 2.62 9.45 11.15
C TRP A 140 3.76 8.46 11.03
N LEU A 141 3.74 7.63 9.99
CA LEU A 141 4.77 6.63 9.73
C LEU A 141 5.89 7.19 8.87
N LEU A 142 5.57 8.12 7.97
CA LEU A 142 6.55 8.87 7.19
C LEU A 142 6.01 10.29 7.00
N THR A 143 6.89 11.28 7.13
CA THR A 143 6.59 12.67 6.76
C THR A 143 7.81 13.22 6.05
N ILE A 144 7.65 13.56 4.76
CA ILE A 144 8.68 14.22 3.97
C ILE A 144 8.10 15.55 3.51
N ASN A 145 8.82 16.63 3.82
CA ASN A 145 8.47 17.96 3.38
C ASN A 145 9.54 18.44 2.42
N ASN A 146 9.19 18.52 1.14
CA ASN A 146 10.13 18.91 0.12
C ASN A 146 9.54 20.01 -0.74
N VAL A 147 10.34 20.99 -1.13
CA VAL A 147 9.93 21.93 -2.17
C VAL A 147 9.85 21.14 -3.47
N PHE A 148 8.87 21.43 -4.34
CA PHE A 148 8.78 20.77 -5.65
C PHE A 148 10.17 20.78 -6.33
N PRO A 149 10.83 19.63 -6.56
CA PRO A 149 12.04 19.64 -7.37
C PRO A 149 11.61 19.98 -8.80
N TYR A 150 12.08 21.12 -9.32
CA TYR A 150 11.66 21.63 -10.63
C TYR A 150 12.12 20.76 -11.81
N THR A 151 13.02 19.79 -11.60
CA THR A 151 13.69 19.05 -12.67
C THR A 151 13.45 17.54 -12.66
N GLN A 152 13.23 16.91 -11.50
CA GLN A 152 12.93 15.47 -11.44
C GLN A 152 12.16 15.12 -10.16
N PRO A 153 10.88 14.73 -10.26
CA PRO A 153 10.13 14.23 -9.12
C PRO A 153 10.51 12.76 -8.92
N ALA A 154 11.37 12.49 -7.95
CA ALA A 154 11.84 11.14 -7.72
C ALA A 154 11.56 10.69 -6.29
N PHE A 155 10.38 10.12 -6.19
CA PHE A 155 9.88 9.35 -5.06
C PHE A 155 9.58 7.99 -5.66
N GLU A 156 10.25 6.92 -5.24
CA GLU A 156 10.05 5.57 -5.79
C GLU A 156 10.15 4.55 -4.66
N PHE A 157 9.31 3.51 -4.72
CA PHE A 157 9.55 2.33 -3.89
C PHE A 157 10.67 1.51 -4.51
N ILE A 158 11.71 1.20 -3.75
CA ILE A 158 12.89 0.51 -4.25
C ILE A 158 13.30 -0.64 -3.32
N LEU A 159 14.08 -1.55 -3.89
CA LEU A 159 14.88 -2.51 -3.13
C LEU A 159 16.28 -1.94 -2.98
N PHE A 160 16.74 -1.79 -1.74
CA PHE A 160 18.10 -1.33 -1.44
C PHE A 160 18.75 -2.26 -0.42
N LYS A 161 19.87 -2.90 -0.80
CA LYS A 161 20.65 -3.81 0.07
C LYS A 161 19.79 -4.84 0.81
N GLY A 162 18.82 -5.44 0.10
CA GLY A 162 17.91 -6.45 0.64
C GLY A 162 16.75 -5.91 1.49
N ARG A 163 16.51 -4.59 1.51
CA ARG A 163 15.37 -3.96 2.20
C ARG A 163 14.43 -3.29 1.22
N GLN A 164 13.14 -3.49 1.41
CA GLN A 164 12.12 -2.68 0.75
C GLN A 164 12.02 -1.32 1.44
N GLY A 165 11.83 -0.27 0.66
CA GLY A 165 11.71 1.08 1.19
C GLY A 165 11.43 2.11 0.11
N ILE A 166 11.62 3.37 0.47
CA ILE A 166 11.24 4.53 -0.33
C ILE A 166 12.49 5.34 -0.57
N LYS A 167 12.82 5.56 -1.85
CA LYS A 167 13.86 6.51 -2.27
C LYS A 167 13.23 7.85 -2.58
N VAL A 168 13.76 8.92 -2.00
CA VAL A 168 13.28 10.29 -2.20
C VAL A 168 14.43 11.23 -2.50
N TYR A 169 14.25 12.14 -3.46
CA TYR A 169 15.21 13.19 -3.77
C TYR A 169 14.91 14.44 -2.95
N GLU A 170 15.62 14.63 -1.84
CA GLU A 170 15.35 15.65 -0.82
C GLU A 170 16.31 16.83 -0.92
N HIS A 171 15.86 18.01 -0.52
CA HIS A 171 16.70 19.20 -0.42
C HIS A 171 17.35 19.28 0.97
N ASP A 172 18.68 19.25 1.02
CA ASP A 172 19.46 19.49 2.22
C ASP A 172 19.73 20.99 2.38
N TYR A 173 18.96 21.61 3.29
CA TYR A 173 19.09 23.03 3.63
C TYR A 173 20.44 23.41 4.26
N SER A 174 21.22 22.44 4.74
CA SER A 174 22.54 22.70 5.32
C SER A 174 23.61 22.87 4.25
N THR A 175 23.48 22.17 3.12
CA THR A 175 24.43 22.21 2.00
C THR A 175 23.90 22.99 0.80
N ASP A 176 22.60 23.38 0.81
CA ASP A 176 21.88 24.00 -0.31
C ASP A 176 21.93 23.13 -1.60
N ASN A 177 21.97 21.81 -1.41
CA ASN A 177 21.99 20.82 -2.49
C ASN A 177 20.84 19.82 -2.31
N ASN A 178 20.54 19.09 -3.38
CA ASN A 178 19.61 17.98 -3.30
C ASN A 178 20.36 16.66 -3.27
N GLU A 179 19.87 15.72 -2.46
CA GLU A 179 20.47 14.41 -2.28
C GLU A 179 19.39 13.33 -2.31
N TRP A 180 19.77 12.13 -2.74
CA TRP A 180 18.92 10.97 -2.62
C TRP A 180 18.99 10.40 -1.22
N CYS A 181 17.82 10.21 -0.61
CA CYS A 181 17.64 9.59 0.68
C CYS A 181 16.85 8.30 0.51
N PHE A 182 17.12 7.30 1.36
CA PHE A 182 16.39 6.04 1.40
C PHE A 182 15.78 5.82 2.79
N TYR A 183 14.51 5.45 2.83
CA TYR A 183 13.75 5.19 4.03
C TYR A 183 13.23 3.76 4.03
N TYR A 184 13.50 3.00 5.09
CA TYR A 184 12.92 1.66 5.30
C TYR A 184 12.01 1.66 6.52
N TYR A 185 11.04 0.75 6.55
CA TYR A 185 10.17 0.62 7.72
C TYR A 185 10.90 -0.10 8.85
N ASP A 186 11.13 0.61 9.95
CA ASP A 186 11.70 0.04 11.17
C ASP A 186 10.55 -0.50 12.04
N ARG A 187 10.48 -1.83 12.18
CA ARG A 187 9.42 -2.50 12.96
C ARG A 187 9.52 -2.27 14.48
N ILE A 188 10.70 -1.89 14.99
CA ILE A 188 10.88 -1.56 16.42
C ILE A 188 10.35 -0.15 16.69
N GLN A 189 10.71 0.82 15.83
CA GLN A 189 10.23 2.19 15.94
C GLN A 189 8.82 2.39 15.38
N GLN A 190 8.34 1.41 14.60
CA GLN A 190 7.06 1.40 13.90
C GLN A 190 6.83 2.66 13.04
N LYS A 191 7.84 3.01 12.24
CA LYS A 191 7.83 4.13 11.29
C LYS A 191 8.92 3.92 10.25
N TYR A 192 8.83 4.64 9.14
CA TYR A 192 9.93 4.74 8.18
C TYR A 192 11.06 5.60 8.76
N VAL A 193 12.30 5.13 8.63
CA VAL A 193 13.51 5.82 9.09
C VAL A 193 14.53 5.87 7.97
N GLN A 194 15.29 6.97 7.92
CA GLN A 194 16.35 7.16 6.95
C GLN A 194 17.49 6.17 7.21
N ASP A 195 18.05 5.59 6.14
CA ASP A 195 19.32 4.87 6.22
C ASP A 195 20.48 5.85 5.99
N GLU A 196 21.10 6.28 7.07
CA GLU A 196 22.26 7.19 7.07
C GLU A 196 23.50 6.61 6.36
N ASN A 197 23.50 5.31 6.02
CA ASN A 197 24.60 4.66 5.30
C ASN A 197 24.34 4.55 3.78
N ALA A 198 23.17 4.98 3.31
CA ALA A 198 22.84 5.03 1.89
C ALA A 198 23.41 6.32 1.29
N SER A 199 24.39 6.22 0.39
CA SER A 199 24.93 7.41 -0.27
C SER A 199 24.04 7.86 -1.41
N SER A 200 23.99 9.18 -1.65
CA SER A 200 23.19 9.77 -2.72
C SER A 200 23.58 9.22 -4.10
N GLU A 201 24.89 9.04 -4.36
CA GLU A 201 25.41 8.52 -5.62
C GLU A 201 25.03 7.06 -5.87
N GLU A 202 24.98 6.24 -4.82
CA GLU A 202 24.54 4.85 -4.91
C GLU A 202 23.05 4.78 -5.24
N LEU A 203 22.24 5.58 -4.54
CA LEU A 203 20.79 5.63 -4.70
C LEU A 203 20.35 6.19 -6.06
N GLU A 204 21.12 7.11 -6.64
CA GLU A 204 20.87 7.65 -7.97
C GLU A 204 20.81 6.54 -9.04
N GLN A 205 21.64 5.51 -8.92
CA GLN A 205 21.73 4.40 -9.88
C GLN A 205 20.67 3.31 -9.68
N ILE A 206 19.85 3.40 -8.63
CA ILE A 206 18.90 2.37 -8.24
C ILE A 206 17.48 2.86 -8.50
N HIS A 207 16.70 2.09 -9.25
CA HIS A 207 15.31 2.42 -9.56
C HIS A 207 14.36 1.31 -9.14
N GLY A 208 13.12 1.72 -8.85
CA GLY A 208 12.03 0.82 -8.56
C GLY A 208 11.57 0.08 -9.80
N SER A 209 10.88 -1.04 -9.58
CA SER A 209 10.11 -1.71 -10.63
C SER A 209 8.66 -1.22 -10.60
N PRO A 210 7.98 -1.07 -11.76
CA PRO A 210 6.52 -0.96 -11.82
C PRO A 210 5.80 -2.09 -11.05
N ASP A 211 6.41 -3.27 -11.01
CA ASP A 211 5.89 -4.47 -10.34
C ASP A 211 6.25 -4.53 -8.84
N PHE A 212 6.66 -3.42 -8.21
CA PHE A 212 7.12 -3.43 -6.80
C PHE A 212 6.08 -3.99 -5.83
N PHE A 213 4.80 -3.70 -6.07
CA PHE A 213 3.66 -4.22 -5.30
C PHE A 213 2.88 -5.29 -6.06
N ALA A 214 3.56 -6.11 -6.88
CA ALA A 214 2.89 -7.14 -7.66
C ALA A 214 2.21 -8.22 -6.78
N GLU A 215 2.56 -8.31 -5.50
CA GLU A 215 1.88 -9.17 -4.52
C GLU A 215 0.49 -8.67 -4.10
N ALA A 216 0.12 -7.44 -4.47
CA ALA A 216 -1.14 -6.86 -4.04
C ALA A 216 -2.34 -7.72 -4.45
N GLY A 217 -3.25 -7.95 -3.48
CA GLY A 217 -4.43 -8.78 -3.66
C GLY A 217 -4.19 -10.30 -3.56
N ILE A 218 -2.94 -10.76 -3.42
CA ILE A 218 -2.68 -12.18 -3.17
C ILE A 218 -3.17 -12.56 -1.77
N ASP A 219 -4.09 -13.53 -1.74
CA ASP A 219 -4.53 -14.17 -0.51
C ASP A 219 -3.74 -15.47 -0.30
N TYR A 220 -2.68 -15.40 0.51
CA TYR A 220 -1.84 -16.55 0.82
C TYR A 220 -2.56 -17.66 1.58
N THR A 221 -3.70 -17.38 2.23
CA THR A 221 -4.48 -18.41 2.93
C THR A 221 -5.07 -19.44 1.96
N LYS A 222 -5.32 -19.04 0.70
CA LYS A 222 -5.80 -19.95 -0.34
C LYS A 222 -4.83 -21.08 -0.67
N LEU A 223 -3.55 -20.93 -0.33
CA LEU A 223 -2.56 -21.99 -0.52
C LEU A 223 -2.78 -23.20 0.41
N GLU A 224 -3.71 -23.12 1.38
CA GLU A 224 -4.09 -24.25 2.26
C GLU A 224 -5.02 -25.26 1.57
N ARG A 225 -5.50 -24.93 0.36
CA ARG A 225 -6.33 -25.80 -0.47
C ARG A 225 -5.78 -25.85 -1.90
N PRO A 226 -6.25 -26.81 -2.73
CA PRO A 226 -6.05 -26.72 -4.16
C PRO A 226 -6.63 -25.41 -4.71
N LEU A 227 -5.80 -24.67 -5.46
CA LEU A 227 -6.20 -23.48 -6.19
C LEU A 227 -7.09 -23.86 -7.38
N VAL A 228 -7.99 -22.97 -7.72
CA VAL A 228 -8.82 -23.07 -8.93
C VAL A 228 -8.45 -21.94 -9.90
N PRO A 229 -8.71 -22.07 -11.21
CA PRO A 229 -8.39 -21.04 -12.22
C PRO A 229 -8.87 -19.63 -11.85
N SER A 230 -10.06 -19.51 -11.25
CA SER A 230 -10.63 -18.24 -10.82
C SER A 230 -9.89 -17.59 -9.65
N ASP A 231 -9.06 -18.34 -8.91
CA ASP A 231 -8.15 -17.73 -7.94
C ASP A 231 -7.03 -16.95 -8.65
N LEU A 232 -6.54 -17.45 -9.80
CA LEU A 232 -5.37 -16.91 -10.51
C LEU A 232 -5.70 -15.87 -11.60
N GLU A 233 -6.96 -15.78 -11.99
CA GLU A 233 -7.40 -14.91 -13.07
C GLU A 233 -7.23 -13.43 -12.72
N GLY A 234 -6.72 -12.63 -13.67
CA GLY A 234 -6.47 -11.20 -13.49
C GLY A 234 -5.11 -10.84 -12.85
N PHE A 235 -4.38 -11.81 -12.27
CA PHE A 235 -3.05 -11.56 -11.73
C PHE A 235 -1.98 -11.43 -12.84
N SER A 236 -1.02 -10.52 -12.62
CA SER A 236 0.12 -10.32 -13.52
C SER A 236 1.12 -11.48 -13.43
N LYS A 237 2.04 -11.59 -14.39
CA LYS A 237 3.12 -12.59 -14.34
C LYS A 237 4.03 -12.41 -13.11
N ALA A 238 4.26 -11.17 -12.70
CA ALA A 238 5.02 -10.87 -11.49
C ALA A 238 4.27 -11.36 -10.23
N ALA A 239 2.96 -11.12 -10.15
CA ALA A 239 2.11 -11.61 -9.06
C ALA A 239 2.10 -13.15 -9.01
N LEU A 240 1.93 -13.81 -10.15
CA LEU A 240 1.96 -15.27 -10.25
C LEU A 240 3.31 -15.86 -9.83
N ARG A 241 4.43 -15.20 -10.19
CA ARG A 241 5.77 -15.58 -9.71
C ARG A 241 5.84 -15.50 -8.19
N ILE A 242 5.32 -14.44 -7.58
CA ILE A 242 5.28 -14.29 -6.12
C ILE A 242 4.42 -15.41 -5.51
N TRP A 243 3.22 -15.64 -6.06
CA TRP A 243 2.31 -16.67 -5.55
C TRP A 243 2.91 -18.08 -5.59
N ARG A 244 3.58 -18.41 -6.70
CA ARG A 244 4.32 -19.67 -6.84
C ARG A 244 5.43 -19.79 -5.79
N ASN A 245 6.19 -18.72 -5.58
CA ASN A 245 7.29 -18.71 -4.61
C ASN A 245 6.78 -18.72 -3.16
N ALA A 246 5.60 -18.17 -2.88
CA ALA A 246 4.97 -18.21 -1.58
C ALA A 246 4.69 -19.66 -1.13
N VAL A 247 4.36 -20.57 -2.05
CA VAL A 247 4.24 -22.02 -1.76
C VAL A 247 5.52 -22.55 -1.11
N TYR A 248 6.68 -22.22 -1.66
CA TYR A 248 7.97 -22.64 -1.10
C TYR A 248 8.32 -21.86 0.18
N ALA A 249 7.99 -20.56 0.23
CA ALA A 249 8.26 -19.71 1.39
C ALA A 249 7.53 -20.21 2.64
N ARG A 250 6.29 -20.73 2.50
CA ARG A 250 5.53 -21.36 3.60
C ARG A 250 6.26 -22.53 4.26
N HIS A 251 7.18 -23.17 3.55
CA HIS A 251 8.01 -24.28 4.03
C HIS A 251 9.43 -23.84 4.42
N GLY A 252 9.72 -22.53 4.39
CA GLY A 252 10.99 -21.94 4.83
C GLY A 252 12.07 -21.82 3.76
N ARG A 253 11.74 -21.97 2.48
CA ARG A 253 12.72 -21.80 1.39
C ARG A 253 13.32 -20.40 1.40
N THR A 254 14.65 -20.29 1.43
CA THR A 254 15.38 -19.05 1.17
C THR A 254 15.55 -18.79 -0.33
N PHE A 255 15.64 -17.51 -0.70
CA PHE A 255 15.69 -17.08 -2.10
C PHE A 255 17.00 -16.40 -2.43
N ARG A 256 17.59 -16.77 -3.57
CA ARG A 256 18.73 -16.05 -4.15
C ARG A 256 18.32 -14.75 -4.84
N SER A 257 17.05 -14.66 -5.21
CA SER A 257 16.47 -13.45 -5.81
C SER A 257 16.25 -12.44 -4.70
N GLU A 258 16.96 -11.32 -4.74
CA GLU A 258 16.94 -10.33 -3.66
C GLU A 258 15.53 -9.74 -3.45
N ASP A 259 14.76 -9.55 -4.52
CA ASP A 259 13.38 -9.08 -4.49
C ASP A 259 12.45 -10.04 -3.74
N LEU A 260 12.52 -11.34 -4.04
CA LEU A 260 11.70 -12.34 -3.33
C LEU A 260 12.13 -12.48 -1.88
N GLN A 261 13.44 -12.47 -1.62
CA GLN A 261 13.95 -12.59 -0.25
C GLN A 261 13.54 -11.39 0.60
N ALA A 262 13.65 -10.17 0.06
CA ALA A 262 13.23 -8.96 0.73
C ALA A 262 11.71 -8.96 0.96
N LEU A 263 10.92 -9.25 -0.07
CA LEU A 263 9.46 -9.32 0.06
C LEU A 263 9.00 -10.32 1.13
N PHE A 264 9.52 -11.56 1.10
CA PHE A 264 9.08 -12.54 2.09
C PHE A 264 9.56 -12.23 3.51
N ASN A 265 10.69 -11.53 3.67
CA ASN A 265 11.16 -11.07 4.97
C ASN A 265 10.20 -10.05 5.63
N GLU A 266 9.36 -9.37 4.84
CA GLU A 266 8.36 -8.44 5.40
C GLU A 266 7.17 -9.18 6.04
N TYR A 267 6.93 -10.45 5.68
CA TYR A 267 5.81 -11.20 6.23
C TYR A 267 6.16 -11.93 7.53
N ALA A 268 5.39 -11.65 8.59
CA ALA A 268 5.56 -12.30 9.90
C ALA A 268 5.41 -13.84 9.90
N TRP A 269 4.70 -14.40 8.91
CA TRP A 269 4.51 -15.84 8.76
C TRP A 269 5.71 -16.55 8.11
N TYR A 270 6.57 -15.84 7.40
CA TYR A 270 7.74 -16.42 6.74
C TYR A 270 8.87 -16.66 7.75
N LYS A 271 9.38 -17.89 7.77
CA LYS A 271 10.48 -18.30 8.64
C LYS A 271 11.50 -19.06 7.80
N PRO A 272 12.66 -18.46 7.48
CA PRO A 272 13.67 -19.14 6.67
C PRO A 272 14.18 -20.37 7.41
N ASP A 273 14.33 -21.46 6.66
CA ASP A 273 14.85 -22.74 7.12
C ASP A 273 16.06 -23.12 6.27
N ASN A 274 17.23 -23.16 6.91
CA ASN A 274 18.49 -23.49 6.24
C ASN A 274 18.55 -24.96 5.78
N GLU A 275 17.71 -25.83 6.34
CA GLU A 275 17.59 -27.25 5.98
C GLU A 275 16.41 -27.52 5.04
N TYR A 276 15.89 -26.48 4.38
CA TYR A 276 14.80 -26.61 3.41
C TYR A 276 15.18 -27.53 2.24
N THR A 277 14.26 -28.45 1.90
CA THR A 277 14.29 -29.22 0.65
C THR A 277 12.88 -29.30 0.05
N ASP A 278 12.79 -29.52 -1.28
CA ASP A 278 11.51 -29.67 -1.99
C ASP A 278 10.72 -30.94 -1.58
N ASP A 279 11.29 -31.80 -0.73
CA ASP A 279 10.59 -32.95 -0.14
C ASP A 279 9.52 -32.52 0.87
N LYS A 280 9.60 -31.29 1.40
CA LYS A 280 8.58 -30.71 2.28
C LYS A 280 7.29 -30.35 1.56
N LEU A 281 7.31 -30.26 0.23
CA LEU A 281 6.15 -29.90 -0.58
C LEU A 281 5.12 -31.04 -0.61
N THR A 282 3.89 -30.70 -0.23
CA THR A 282 2.73 -31.58 -0.27
C THR A 282 2.19 -31.77 -1.70
N ASP A 283 1.26 -32.72 -1.88
CA ASP A 283 0.58 -32.88 -3.17
C ASP A 283 -0.24 -31.65 -3.56
N ILE A 284 -0.82 -30.93 -2.57
CA ILE A 284 -1.51 -29.66 -2.79
C ILE A 284 -0.53 -28.61 -3.29
N ASP A 285 0.64 -28.50 -2.68
CA ASP A 285 1.69 -27.56 -3.09
C ASP A 285 2.11 -27.80 -4.54
N ARG A 286 2.39 -29.07 -4.90
CA ARG A 286 2.79 -29.44 -6.26
C ARG A 286 1.70 -29.16 -7.29
N ALA A 287 0.43 -29.42 -6.95
CA ALA A 287 -0.70 -29.11 -7.80
C ALA A 287 -0.85 -27.58 -8.01
N ASN A 288 -0.73 -26.80 -6.93
CA ASN A 288 -0.79 -25.33 -6.96
C ASN A 288 0.35 -24.74 -7.79
N ILE A 289 1.59 -25.19 -7.57
CA ILE A 289 2.76 -24.77 -8.36
C ILE A 289 2.52 -25.01 -9.85
N LYS A 290 2.05 -26.21 -10.21
CA LYS A 290 1.77 -26.56 -11.60
C LYS A 290 0.71 -25.63 -12.23
N LEU A 291 -0.40 -25.41 -11.54
CA LEU A 291 -1.47 -24.54 -12.03
C LEU A 291 -0.97 -23.09 -12.21
N ILE A 292 -0.21 -22.57 -11.25
CA ILE A 292 0.35 -21.20 -11.34
C ILE A 292 1.30 -21.10 -12.54
N GLN A 293 2.17 -22.09 -12.76
CA GLN A 293 3.08 -22.13 -13.91
C GLN A 293 2.35 -22.19 -15.26
N GLU A 294 1.17 -22.80 -15.33
CA GLU A 294 0.33 -22.79 -16.53
C GLU A 294 -0.20 -21.38 -16.82
N PHE A 295 -0.55 -20.61 -15.79
CA PHE A 295 -0.98 -19.21 -15.93
C PHE A 295 0.17 -18.26 -16.27
N GLU A 296 1.37 -18.47 -15.74
CA GLU A 296 2.56 -17.65 -16.08
C GLU A 296 2.93 -17.70 -17.58
N LYS A 297 2.57 -18.81 -18.25
CA LYS A 297 2.85 -19.05 -19.67
C LYS A 297 1.80 -18.46 -20.63
N LYS A 298 0.61 -18.12 -20.13
CA LYS A 298 -0.42 -17.44 -20.92
C LYS A 298 0.02 -16.01 -21.24
#